data_AF-A0A963EET7-F1
#
_entry.id   AF-A0A963EET7-F1
#
_cell.length_a   1.000
_cell.length_b   1.000
_cell.length_c   1.000
_cell.angle_alpha   90.00
_cell.angle_beta   90.00
_cell.angle_gamma   90.00
#
_symmetry.space_group_name_H-M   'P 1'
#
loop_
_entity.id
_entity.type
_entity.pdbx_description
1 polymer ?
#
loop_
_entity_poly.entity_id
_entity_poly.type
_entity_poly.pdbx_seq_one_letter_code
_entity_poly.pdbx_strand_id
1 'polypeptide(L)' 'MFEEDEPKRKVTHELGQALASLSVEELKRYVEALIAERARVETEIARRSDVRSAAEALFKKPAG' A
#
# COMPACT_ATOMS: atom_id res chain seq x y z
N MET A 1 19.72 -3.08 8.38
CA MET A 1 19.05 -4.02 7.46
C MET A 1 18.70 -3.23 6.22
N PHE A 2 19.28 -3.61 5.09
CA PHE A 2 19.12 -2.93 3.81
C PHE A 2 17.69 -3.18 3.32
N GLU A 3 16.92 -2.11 3.17
CA GLU A 3 15.59 -2.17 2.55
C GLU A 3 15.80 -2.48 1.08
N GLU A 4 15.58 -3.75 0.72
CA GLU A 4 15.64 -4.24 -0.64
C GLU A 4 14.77 -3.37 -1.54
N ASP A 5 15.39 -2.87 -2.61
CA ASP A 5 14.77 -2.13 -3.70
C ASP A 5 13.77 -3.07 -4.39
N GLU A 6 12.58 -3.21 -3.81
CA GLU A 6 11.53 -4.03 -4.42
C GLU A 6 11.17 -3.40 -5.76
N PRO A 7 11.19 -4.17 -6.86
CA PRO A 7 10.84 -3.66 -8.17
C PRO A 7 9.45 -3.04 -8.07
N LYS A 8 9.33 -1.73 -8.32
CA LYS A 8 8.05 -1.03 -8.43
C LYS A 8 7.25 -1.71 -9.53
N ARG A 9 6.39 -2.66 -9.13
CA ARG A 9 5.56 -3.43 -10.04
C ARG A 9 4.72 -2.42 -10.82
N LYS A 10 4.77 -2.53 -12.15
CA LYS A 10 3.90 -1.72 -13.02
C LYS A 10 2.47 -1.89 -12.53
N VAL A 11 1.83 -0.79 -12.17
CA VAL A 11 0.42 -0.78 -11.77
C VAL A 11 -0.39 -1.07 -13.03
N THR A 12 -0.77 -2.33 -13.22
CA THR A 12 -1.56 -2.77 -14.39
C THR A 12 -3.03 -2.34 -14.29
N HIS A 13 -3.46 -1.80 -13.15
CA HIS A 13 -4.85 -1.54 -12.83
C HIS A 13 -5.10 -0.04 -12.72
N GLU A 14 -5.71 0.53 -13.76
CA GLU A 14 -6.17 1.92 -13.74
C GLU A 14 -7.46 2.05 -12.94
N LEU A 15 -7.49 3.01 -12.01
CA LEU A 15 -8.68 3.38 -11.25
C LEU A 15 -9.64 4.13 -12.19
N GLY A 16 -10.91 3.70 -12.23
CA GLY A 16 -11.92 4.31 -13.09
C GLY A 16 -11.95 3.76 -14.52
N GLN A 17 -11.29 2.63 -14.79
CA GLN A 17 -11.42 1.97 -16.09
C GLN A 17 -12.87 1.56 -16.39
N ALA A 18 -13.23 1.52 -17.67
CA ALA A 18 -14.55 1.10 -18.11
C ALA A 18 -14.78 -0.39 -17.78
N LEU A 19 -15.75 -0.66 -16.89
CA LEU A 19 -16.09 -2.02 -16.46
C LEU A 19 -17.13 -2.70 -17.38
N ALA A 20 -17.83 -1.91 -18.21
CA ALA A 20 -18.96 -2.39 -19.00
C ALA A 20 -18.60 -3.47 -20.03
N SER A 21 -17.34 -3.54 -20.45
CA SER A 21 -16.83 -4.52 -21.40
C SER A 21 -16.20 -5.76 -20.74
N LEU A 22 -16.12 -5.80 -19.41
CA LEU A 22 -15.51 -6.91 -18.68
C LEU A 22 -16.54 -7.98 -18.34
N SER A 23 -16.15 -9.25 -18.50
CA SER A 23 -16.90 -10.38 -17.98
C SER A 23 -16.86 -10.43 -16.45
N VAL A 24 -17.76 -11.21 -15.84
CA VAL A 24 -17.80 -11.42 -14.38
C VAL A 24 -16.48 -11.99 -13.85
N GLU A 25 -15.83 -12.88 -14.58
CA GLU A 25 -14.56 -13.46 -14.18
C GLU A 25 -13.41 -12.44 -14.24
N GLU A 26 -13.40 -11.57 -15.24
CA GLU A 26 -12.45 -10.46 -15.33
C GLU A 26 -12.67 -9.45 -14.21
N LEU A 27 -13.93 -9.14 -13.87
CA LEU A 27 -14.25 -8.29 -12.73
C LEU A 27 -13.77 -8.89 -11.40
N LYS A 28 -13.90 -10.20 -11.20
CA LYS A 28 -13.36 -10.87 -10.01
C LYS A 28 -11.83 -10.74 -9.92
N ARG A 29 -11.12 -11.02 -11.02
CA ARG A 29 -9.65 -10.84 -11.09
C ARG A 29 -9.24 -9.39 -10.84
N TYR A 30 -10.01 -8.44 -11.38
CA TYR A 30 -9.79 -7.02 -11.14
C TYR A 30 -9.95 -6.64 -9.66
N VAL A 31 -11.01 -7.13 -9.01
CA VAL A 31 -11.24 -6.92 -7.56
C VAL A 31 -10.10 -7.52 -6.72
N GLU A 32 -9.67 -8.74 -7.01
CA GLU A 32 -8.55 -9.38 -6.30
C GLU A 32 -7.27 -8.56 -6.42
N ALA A 33 -6.98 -8.04 -7.61
CA ALA A 33 -5.81 -7.19 -7.83
C ALA A 33 -5.89 -5.86 -7.06
N LEU A 34 -7.06 -5.23 -7.00
CA LEU A 34 -7.27 -4.01 -6.22
C LEU A 34 -7.14 -4.26 -4.71
N ILE A 35 -7.63 -5.40 -4.20
CA ILE A 35 -7.47 -5.79 -2.79
C ILE A 35 -6.00 -5.99 -2.45
N ALA A 36 -5.24 -6.66 -3.32
CA ALA A 36 -3.80 -6.85 -3.13
C ALA A 36 -3.06 -5.50 -3.10
N GLU A 37 -3.43 -4.58 -4.00
CA GLU A 37 -2.83 -3.24 -4.02
C GLU A 37 -3.20 -2.42 -2.78
N ARG A 38 -4.46 -2.50 -2.32
CA ARG A 38 -4.91 -1.87 -1.07
C ARG A 38 -4.05 -2.35 0.11
N ALA A 39 -3.86 -3.66 0.26
CA ALA A 39 -3.07 -4.24 1.35
C ALA A 39 -1.60 -3.78 1.30
N ARG A 40 -1.01 -3.69 0.09
CA ARG A 40 0.35 -3.15 -0.09
C ARG A 40 0.46 -1.70 0.38
N VAL A 41 -0.51 -0.85 0.00
CA VAL A 41 -0.56 0.56 0.43
C VAL A 41 -0.74 0.67 1.95
N GLU A 42 -1.64 -0.11 2.54
CA GLU A 42 -1.85 -0.14 3.99
C GLU A 42 -0.58 -0.56 4.75
N THR A 43 0.15 -1.54 4.22
CA THR A 43 1.42 -2.00 4.80
C THR A 43 2.47 -0.89 4.80
N GLU A 44 2.61 -0.16 3.69
CA GLU A 44 3.55 0.96 3.60
C GLU A 44 3.14 2.15 4.48
N ILE A 45 1.83 2.40 4.62
CA ILE A 45 1.31 3.40 5.57
C ILE A 45 1.70 3.01 7.00
N ALA A 46 1.43 1.75 7.40
CA ALA A 46 1.77 1.24 8.73
C ALA A 46 3.27 1.36 9.02
N ARG A 47 4.11 0.94 8.06
CA ARG A 47 5.57 1.06 8.15
C ARG A 47 6.00 2.51 8.40
N ARG A 48 5.42 3.47 7.69
CA ARG A 48 5.75 4.91 7.84
C ARG A 48 5.19 5.52 9.12
N SER A 49 4.02 5.08 9.59
CA SER A 49 3.47 5.53 10.87
C SER A 49 4.28 5.04 12.06
N ASP A 50 4.82 3.81 11.98
CA ASP A 50 5.66 3.24 13.03
C ASP A 50 6.99 4.00 13.13
N VAL A 51 7.60 4.34 11.99
CA VAL A 51 8.80 5.17 11.93
C VAL A 51 8.54 6.56 12.51
N ARG A 52 7.40 7.18 12.21
CA ARG A 52 7.03 8.49 12.78
C ARG A 52 6.82 8.40 14.29
N SER A 53 6.09 7.40 14.76
CA SER A 53 5.78 7.23 16.19
C SER A 53 7.04 6.93 17.01
N ALA A 54 7.95 6.12 16.49
CA ALA A 54 9.26 5.88 17.09
C ALA A 54 10.13 7.15 17.15
N ALA A 55 10.10 7.96 16.09
CA ALA A 55 10.78 9.25 16.08
C ALA A 55 10.18 10.23 17.12
N GLU A 56 8.85 10.36 17.18
CA GLU A 56 8.17 11.22 18.15
C GLU A 56 8.44 10.80 19.61
N ALA A 57 8.51 9.50 19.90
CA ALA A 57 8.87 8.98 21.22
C ALA A 57 10.35 9.29 21.59
N LEU A 58 11.26 9.30 20.61
CA LEU A 58 12.66 9.67 20.82
C LEU A 58 12.82 11.18 21.09
N PHE A 59 12.01 12.02 20.42
CA PHE A 59 12.02 13.47 20.61
C PHE A 59 11.27 13.93 21.87
N LYS A 60 10.28 13.17 22.34
CA LYS A 60 9.66 13.37 23.66
C LYS A 60 10.45 12.64 24.75
N LYS A 61 11.68 13.06 25.02
CA LYS A 61 12.29 12.82 26.35
C LYS A 61 11.47 13.60 27.40
N PRO A 62 11.29 13.08 28.63
CA PRO A 62 10.56 13.78 29.68
C PRO A 62 11.29 15.08 29.96
N ALA A 63 10.60 16.20 29.78
CA ALA A 63 11.06 17.45 30.35
C ALA A 63 10.98 17.29 31.88
N GLY A 64 12.14 17.17 32.53
CA GLY A 64 12.36 17.45 33.95
C GLY A 64 11.56 16.62 34.95
#